data_AF-A0A8J3D7Z2-F1
#
_entry.id   AF-A0A8J3D7Z2-F1
#
_cell.length_a   1.000
_cell.length_b   1.000
_cell.length_c   1.000
_cell.angle_alpha   90.00
_cell.angle_beta   90.00
_cell.angle_gamma   90.00
#
_symmetry.space_group_name_H-M   'P 1'
#
loop_
_entity.id
_entity.type
_entity.pdbx_description
1 polymer ?
#
loop_
_entity_poly.entity_id
_entity_poly.type
_entity_poly.pdbx_seq_one_letter_code
_entity_poly.pdbx_strand_id
1 'polypeptide(L)'
;MDYRTPSKERLQKVADIKLPSDFKVLKDEYQDMWQDYCILYDIQLGNYATTELIENIKASKFYNKTSFHQGVWTEKDFVTVDSVKGVWCKSLTGFAFTRQEERMSYSIELDTTTNLLRYNECAD
;
A
#
# COMPACT_ATOMS: atom_id res chain seq x y z
N MET A 1 -15.35 -22.61 -5.72
CA MET A 1 -15.63 -21.25 -5.22
C MET A 1 -14.28 -20.61 -5.00
N ASP A 2 -14.02 -19.50 -5.69
CA ASP A 2 -12.75 -18.79 -5.62
C ASP A 2 -12.66 -18.07 -4.25
N TYR A 3 -12.05 -18.72 -3.25
CA TYR A 3 -11.99 -18.30 -1.85
C TYR A 3 -10.86 -17.28 -1.64
N ARG A 4 -10.71 -16.33 -2.56
CA ARG A 4 -9.63 -15.35 -2.49
C ARG A 4 -10.10 -14.13 -1.70
N THR A 5 -9.35 -13.72 -0.67
CA THR A 5 -9.56 -12.43 -0.01
C THR A 5 -9.47 -11.30 -1.04
N PRO A 6 -10.48 -10.40 -1.14
CA PRO A 6 -10.48 -9.30 -2.10
C PRO A 6 -9.26 -8.38 -1.96
N SER A 7 -8.73 -7.87 -3.08
CA SER A 7 -7.55 -6.97 -3.12
C SER A 7 -7.72 -5.75 -2.20
N LYS A 8 -8.94 -5.20 -2.13
CA LYS A 8 -9.33 -4.13 -1.21
C LYS A 8 -9.06 -4.49 0.26
N GLU A 9 -9.51 -5.66 0.70
CA GLU A 9 -9.39 -6.11 2.09
C GLU A 9 -7.93 -6.41 2.44
N ARG A 10 -7.18 -6.99 1.49
CA ARG A 10 -5.74 -7.26 1.63
C ARG A 10 -4.98 -5.94 1.84
N LEU A 11 -5.17 -4.98 0.94
CA LEU A 11 -4.55 -3.65 1.03
C LEU A 11 -4.82 -3.00 2.40
N GLN A 12 -6.09 -2.90 2.80
CA GLN A 12 -6.47 -2.25 4.04
C GLN A 12 -5.82 -2.90 5.27
N LYS A 13 -5.76 -4.24 5.29
CA LYS A 13 -5.16 -5.00 6.39
C LYS A 13 -3.63 -4.88 6.41
N VAL A 14 -2.99 -5.01 5.25
CA VAL A 14 -1.53 -5.01 5.11
C VAL A 14 -0.94 -3.66 5.51
N ALA A 15 -1.58 -2.58 5.06
CA ALA A 15 -1.09 -1.22 5.25
C ALA A 15 -1.69 -0.49 6.45
N ASP A 16 -2.57 -1.14 7.22
CA ASP A 16 -3.25 -0.54 8.38
C ASP A 16 -3.92 0.79 8.01
N ILE A 17 -4.78 0.75 6.98
CA ILE A 17 -5.53 1.90 6.48
C ILE A 17 -6.97 1.51 6.18
N LYS A 18 -7.84 2.52 6.10
CA LYS A 18 -9.19 2.38 5.54
C LYS A 18 -9.23 3.11 4.22
N LEU A 19 -9.73 2.43 3.19
CA LEU A 19 -10.02 3.10 1.93
C LEU A 19 -11.29 3.95 2.08
N PRO A 20 -11.33 5.13 1.47
CA PRO A 20 -12.53 5.94 1.41
C PRO A 20 -13.64 5.21 0.65
N SER A 21 -14.88 5.68 0.81
CA SER A 21 -16.05 5.06 0.15
C SER A 21 -16.14 5.35 -1.35
N ASP A 22 -15.57 6.48 -1.79
CA ASP A 22 -15.62 6.94 -3.18
C ASP A 22 -14.28 6.74 -3.88
N PHE A 23 -14.19 5.69 -4.70
CA PHE A 23 -13.08 5.43 -5.60
C PHE A 23 -13.53 4.58 -6.78
N LYS A 24 -12.75 4.62 -7.86
CA LYS A 24 -12.93 3.77 -9.04
C LYS A 24 -11.77 2.79 -9.13
N VAL A 25 -12.07 1.50 -9.22
CA VAL A 25 -11.08 0.47 -9.54
C VAL A 25 -10.69 0.62 -11.02
N LEU A 26 -9.40 0.84 -11.26
CA LEU A 26 -8.82 0.86 -12.60
C LEU A 26 -8.21 -0.49 -12.97
N LYS A 27 -7.63 -1.17 -11.98
CA LYS A 27 -6.95 -2.45 -12.13
C LYS A 27 -7.21 -3.32 -10.91
N ASP A 28 -7.55 -4.58 -11.14
CA ASP A 28 -7.63 -5.64 -10.12
C ASP A 28 -7.23 -6.95 -10.79
N GLU A 29 -5.93 -7.19 -10.87
CA GLU A 29 -5.35 -8.32 -11.59
C GLU A 29 -4.68 -9.28 -10.62
N TYR A 30 -4.84 -10.56 -10.90
CA TYR A 30 -4.03 -11.63 -10.33
C TYR A 30 -3.20 -12.25 -11.44
N GLN A 31 -1.89 -12.26 -11.24
CA GLN A 31 -0.92 -12.83 -12.16
C GLN A 31 -0.23 -13.99 -11.45
N ASP A 32 -0.31 -15.20 -12.00
CA ASP A 32 0.28 -16.40 -11.41
C ASP A 32 1.29 -17.08 -12.35
N MET A 33 2.42 -17.47 -11.78
CA MET A 33 3.44 -18.31 -12.39
C MET A 33 3.84 -19.41 -11.40
N TRP A 34 3.01 -20.44 -11.30
CA TRP A 34 3.21 -21.60 -10.42
C TRP A 34 3.23 -21.23 -8.93
N GLN A 35 4.42 -21.12 -8.32
CA GLN A 35 4.58 -20.79 -6.91
C GLN A 35 4.62 -19.28 -6.69
N ASP A 36 4.91 -18.53 -7.75
CA ASP A 36 5.05 -17.09 -7.72
C ASP A 36 3.73 -16.46 -8.15
N TYR A 37 3.34 -15.37 -7.50
CA TYR A 37 2.17 -14.62 -7.90
C TYR A 37 2.30 -13.14 -7.60
N CYS A 38 1.57 -12.32 -8.35
CA CYS A 38 1.39 -10.90 -8.08
C CYS A 38 -0.09 -10.52 -8.09
N ILE A 39 -0.48 -9.66 -7.16
CA ILE A 39 -1.74 -8.93 -7.17
C ILE A 39 -1.41 -7.48 -7.53
N LEU A 40 -2.08 -6.96 -8.55
CA LEU A 40 -1.94 -5.57 -8.98
C LEU A 40 -3.30 -4.90 -8.84
N TYR A 41 -3.40 -3.92 -7.95
CA TYR A 41 -4.65 -3.25 -7.64
C TYR A 41 -4.47 -1.73 -7.68
N ASP A 42 -5.05 -1.10 -8.69
CA ASP A 42 -4.96 0.34 -8.91
C ASP A 42 -6.34 0.96 -8.73
N ILE A 43 -6.42 2.01 -7.92
CA ILE A 43 -7.66 2.77 -7.71
C ILE A 43 -7.45 4.25 -7.96
N GLN A 44 -8.39 4.85 -8.67
CA GLN A 44 -8.51 6.28 -8.86
C GLN A 44 -9.41 6.87 -7.76
N LEU A 45 -8.88 7.85 -7.04
CA LEU A 45 -9.59 8.54 -5.97
C LEU A 45 -10.08 9.92 -6.45
N GLY A 46 -11.18 10.38 -5.88
CA GLY A 46 -11.56 11.80 -5.94
C GLY A 46 -10.67 12.64 -5.01
N ASN A 47 -10.71 13.97 -5.16
CA ASN A 47 -9.90 14.88 -4.33
C ASN A 47 -10.23 14.75 -2.82
N TYR A 48 -11.52 14.68 -2.48
CA TYR A 48 -11.96 14.50 -1.10
C TYR A 48 -11.54 13.13 -0.54
N ALA A 49 -11.75 12.07 -1.31
CA ALA A 49 -11.34 10.70 -0.96
C ALA A 49 -9.82 10.59 -0.76
N THR A 50 -9.02 11.29 -1.57
CA THR A 50 -7.56 11.34 -1.42
C THR A 50 -7.15 12.01 -0.12
N THR A 51 -7.83 13.10 0.25
CA THR A 51 -7.56 13.80 1.51
C THR A 51 -7.90 12.90 2.71
N GLU A 52 -9.04 12.21 2.67
CA GLU A 52 -9.42 11.23 3.69
C GLU A 52 -8.39 10.08 3.79
N LEU A 53 -7.92 9.57 2.66
CA LEU A 53 -6.90 8.51 2.64
C LEU A 53 -5.56 8.99 3.24
N ILE A 54 -5.14 10.23 2.96
CA ILE A 54 -3.93 10.80 3.55
C ILE A 54 -4.03 10.85 5.08
N GLU A 55 -5.18 11.23 5.62
CA GLU A 55 -5.38 11.24 7.07
C GLU A 55 -5.37 9.82 7.66
N ASN A 56 -5.95 8.84 6.95
CA ASN A 56 -5.84 7.43 7.33
C ASN A 56 -4.38 6.92 7.31
N ILE A 57 -3.59 7.29 6.28
CA ILE A 57 -2.16 6.93 6.19
C ILE A 57 -1.40 7.51 7.38
N LYS A 58 -1.61 8.78 7.73
CA LYS A 58 -0.92 9.42 8.87
C LYS A 58 -1.31 8.82 10.21
N ALA A 59 -2.50 8.23 10.32
CA ALA A 59 -2.99 7.55 11.51
C ALA A 59 -2.53 6.07 11.60
N SER A 60 -2.00 5.50 10.51
CA SER A 60 -1.48 4.13 10.47
C SER A 60 -0.37 3.93 11.50
N LYS A 61 -0.35 2.75 12.14
CA LYS A 61 0.72 2.34 13.06
C LYS A 61 2.09 2.25 12.39
N PHE A 62 2.14 2.14 11.06
CA PHE A 62 3.37 2.09 10.28
C PHE A 62 3.85 3.46 9.79
N TYR A 63 3.15 4.57 10.12
CA TYR A 63 3.53 5.88 9.62
C TYR A 63 4.77 6.46 10.30
N ASN A 64 5.84 6.65 9.51
CA ASN A 64 7.05 7.32 9.94
C ASN A 64 7.11 8.75 9.36
N LYS A 65 6.71 9.72 10.19
CA LYS A 65 6.70 11.15 9.83
C LYS A 65 8.08 11.74 9.50
N THR A 66 9.16 11.10 9.95
CA THR A 66 10.54 11.58 9.75
C THR A 66 11.22 10.96 8.54
N SER A 67 10.69 9.85 8.03
CA SER A 67 11.20 9.22 6.81
C SER A 67 10.65 9.91 5.57
N PHE A 68 11.44 9.88 4.51
CA PHE A 68 11.07 10.36 3.19
C PHE A 68 11.66 9.42 2.13
N HIS A 69 10.80 8.88 1.28
CA HIS A 69 11.18 7.92 0.24
C HIS A 69 11.67 8.63 -1.03
N GLN A 70 12.96 8.42 -1.38
CA GLN A 70 13.60 8.88 -2.63
C GLN A 70 14.38 7.78 -3.36
N GLY A 71 14.13 6.50 -3.06
CA GLY A 71 14.87 5.40 -3.65
C GLY A 71 14.94 4.18 -2.74
N VAL A 72 16.16 3.79 -2.36
CA VAL A 72 16.36 2.55 -1.59
C VAL A 72 15.88 2.72 -0.15
N TRP A 73 15.06 1.77 0.32
CA TRP A 73 14.65 1.68 1.72
C TRP A 73 15.83 1.33 2.63
N THR A 74 15.98 2.06 3.74
CA THR A 74 16.99 1.75 4.75
C THR A 74 16.32 1.24 6.02
N GLU A 75 17.05 0.44 6.82
CA GLU A 75 16.55 -0.10 8.09
C GLU A 75 15.95 0.97 9.03
N LYS A 76 16.47 2.19 8.98
CA LYS A 76 16.02 3.31 9.83
C LYS A 76 14.67 3.88 9.44
N ASP A 77 14.21 3.60 8.21
CA ASP A 77 12.91 4.06 7.73
C ASP A 77 11.76 3.27 8.35
N PHE A 78 12.01 1.99 8.67
CA PHE A 78 10.98 1.05 9.06
C PHE A 78 10.47 1.25 10.48
N VAL A 79 9.17 0.97 10.64
CA VAL A 79 8.51 0.84 11.93
C VAL A 79 8.19 -0.65 12.15
N THR A 80 8.56 -1.17 13.32
CA THR A 80 8.22 -2.54 13.71
C THR A 80 7.03 -2.52 14.66
N VAL A 81 5.93 -3.16 14.27
CA VAL A 81 4.72 -3.29 15.09
C VAL A 81 4.29 -4.75 15.08
N ASP A 82 4.10 -5.35 16.26
CA ASP A 82 3.71 -6.75 16.42
C ASP A 82 4.62 -7.73 15.65
N SER A 83 5.94 -7.50 15.68
CA SER A 83 6.97 -8.25 14.92
C SER A 83 6.88 -8.13 13.40
N VAL A 84 5.97 -7.30 12.87
CA VAL A 84 5.88 -6.97 11.45
C VAL A 84 6.61 -5.66 11.18
N LYS A 85 7.44 -5.65 10.15
CA LYS A 85 8.23 -4.49 9.75
C LYS A 85 7.64 -3.85 8.50
N GLY A 86 7.21 -2.60 8.61
CA GLY A 86 6.65 -1.84 7.51
C GLY A 86 6.80 -0.33 7.72
N VAL A 87 6.58 0.44 6.67
CA VAL A 87 6.65 1.90 6.75
C VAL A 87 5.70 2.52 5.75
N TRP A 88 4.88 3.45 6.24
CA TRP A 88 4.32 4.54 5.44
C TRP A 88 5.21 5.76 5.63
N CYS A 89 5.60 6.43 4.54
CA CYS A 89 6.24 7.74 4.62
C CYS A 89 5.92 8.60 3.40
N LYS A 90 6.37 9.86 3.43
CA LYS A 90 6.19 10.77 2.30
C LYS A 90 7.11 10.37 1.14
N SER A 91 6.66 10.61 -0.08
CA SER A 91 7.45 10.49 -1.31
C SER A 91 7.41 11.81 -2.08
N LEU A 92 8.06 11.86 -3.25
CA LEU A 92 8.06 13.05 -4.11
C LEU A 92 6.66 13.48 -4.58
N THR A 93 5.78 12.52 -4.82
CA THR A 93 4.44 12.72 -5.40
C THR A 93 3.31 12.51 -4.39
N GLY A 94 3.61 11.97 -3.21
CA GLY A 94 2.61 11.74 -2.17
C GLY A 94 3.14 10.88 -1.04
N PHE A 95 2.72 9.61 -1.01
CA PHE A 95 3.07 8.66 0.04
C PHE A 95 3.47 7.31 -0.53
N ALA A 96 4.40 6.64 0.14
CA ALA A 96 4.84 5.30 -0.20
C ALA A 96 4.74 4.38 1.01
N PHE A 97 4.40 3.12 0.74
CA PHE A 97 4.38 2.03 1.71
C PHE A 97 5.25 0.90 1.24
N THR A 98 5.95 0.28 2.19
CA THR A 98 6.46 -1.08 2.02
C THR A 98 6.35 -1.86 3.31
N ARG A 99 6.18 -3.18 3.20
CA ARG A 99 6.21 -4.12 4.31
C ARG A 99 7.04 -5.33 3.90
N GLN A 100 7.87 -5.80 4.83
CA GLN A 100 8.69 -6.99 4.68
C GLN A 100 8.01 -8.16 5.39
N GLU A 101 7.74 -9.24 4.66
CA GLU A 101 7.20 -10.47 5.21
C GLU A 101 7.74 -11.66 4.41
N GLU A 102 8.75 -12.36 4.95
CA GLU A 102 9.43 -13.51 4.34
C GLU A 102 9.51 -13.51 2.79
N ARG A 103 8.57 -14.17 2.13
CA ARG A 103 8.50 -14.37 0.66
C ARG A 103 7.55 -13.41 -0.05
N MET A 104 6.87 -12.55 0.70
CA MET A 104 5.93 -11.57 0.17
C MET A 104 6.50 -10.16 0.24
N SER A 105 6.45 -9.50 -0.91
CA SER A 105 6.70 -8.08 -1.03
C SER A 105 5.39 -7.33 -1.15
N TYR A 106 5.24 -6.30 -0.33
CA TYR A 106 4.12 -5.36 -0.41
C TYR A 106 4.65 -3.98 -0.74
N SER A 107 4.06 -3.36 -1.74
CA SER A 107 4.32 -1.96 -2.07
C SER A 107 3.02 -1.23 -2.35
N ILE A 108 2.90 -0.02 -1.82
CA ILE A 108 1.78 0.87 -2.14
C ILE A 108 2.36 2.25 -2.45
N GLU A 109 1.84 2.89 -3.49
CA GLU A 109 2.15 4.27 -3.83
C GLU A 109 0.85 5.05 -3.95
N LEU A 110 0.74 6.15 -3.21
CA LEU A 110 -0.30 7.16 -3.42
C LEU A 110 0.34 8.37 -4.09
N ASP A 111 0.00 8.58 -5.36
CA ASP A 111 0.32 9.81 -6.09
C ASP A 111 -0.81 10.83 -5.87
N THR A 112 -0.50 11.90 -5.15
CA THR A 112 -1.47 12.96 -4.82
C THR A 112 -1.64 14.00 -5.94
N THR A 113 -0.83 13.93 -6.99
CA THR A 113 -0.98 14.78 -8.18
C THR A 113 -1.98 14.19 -9.17
N THR A 114 -2.02 12.87 -9.25
CA THR A 114 -2.96 12.12 -10.11
C THR A 114 -4.09 11.47 -9.33
N ASN A 115 -4.07 11.51 -7.99
CA ASN A 115 -5.00 10.83 -7.08
C ASN A 115 -5.10 9.31 -7.34
N LEU A 116 -3.98 8.70 -7.70
CA LEU A 116 -3.89 7.28 -8.01
C LEU A 116 -3.19 6.55 -6.86
N LEU A 117 -3.84 5.51 -6.35
CA LEU A 117 -3.25 4.57 -5.41
C LEU A 117 -2.95 3.27 -6.15
N ARG A 118 -1.70 2.84 -6.15
CA ARG A 118 -1.24 1.57 -6.71
C ARG A 118 -0.85 0.63 -5.59
N TYR A 119 -1.33 -0.59 -5.63
CA TYR A 119 -0.99 -1.65 -4.70
C TYR A 119 -0.44 -2.85 -5.43
N ASN A 120 0.75 -3.27 -5.05
CA ASN A 120 1.33 -4.53 -5.49
C ASN A 120 1.63 -5.41 -4.29
N GLU A 121 1.18 -6.66 -4.39
CA GLU A 121 1.54 -7.75 -3.49
C GLU A 121 2.08 -8.88 -4.34
N CYS A 122 3.36 -9.20 -4.20
CA CYS A 122 3.99 -10.29 -4.93
C CYS A 122 4.62 -11.31 -3.98
N ALA A 123 4.45 -12.59 -4.30
CA ALA A 123 5.11 -13.70 -3.65
C ALA A 123 6.13 -14.30 -4.62
N ASP A 124 7.36 -14.49 -4.13
CA ASP A 124 8.52 -15.09 -4.82
C ASP A 124 9.02 -16.39 -4.11
#